data_AF-F2KQD0-F1
#
_entry.id   AF-F2KQD0-F1
#
_cell.length_a   1.000
_cell.length_b   1.000
_cell.length_c   1.000
_cell.angle_alpha   90.00
_cell.angle_beta   90.00
_cell.angle_gamma   90.00
#
_symmetry.space_group_name_H-M   'P 1'
#
loop_
_entity.id
_entity.type
_entity.pdbx_description
1 polymer ?
#
loop_
_entity_poly.entity_id
_entity_poly.type
_entity_poly.pdbx_seq_one_letter_code
_entity_poly.pdbx_strand_id
1 'polypeptide(L)'
;MQPALSQLVDYVKSTKVFRRNRKDVELKILAALLYFFGLSLRKTSDFLSLFEEISHESVRIFLLKMQSLAFPFALHTLQFE
;
A
#
# COMPACT_ATOMS: atom_id res chain seq x y z
N MET A 1 1.99 9.25 -22.46
CA MET A 1 2.57 9.18 -21.10
C MET A 1 1.54 8.51 -20.21
N GLN A 2 1.82 7.34 -19.64
CA GLN A 2 0.92 6.75 -18.65
C GLN A 2 0.92 7.66 -17.41
N PRO A 3 -0.24 7.95 -16.80
CA PRO A 3 -0.29 8.74 -15.57
C PRO A 3 0.51 8.04 -14.48
N ALA A 4 1.29 8.79 -13.70
CA ALA A 4 2.22 8.26 -12.69
C ALA A 4 1.59 7.25 -11.73
N LEU A 5 0.29 7.42 -11.41
CA LEU A 5 -0.49 6.48 -10.59
C LEU A 5 -0.69 5.12 -11.25
N SER A 6 -0.95 5.06 -12.56
CA SER A 6 -1.12 3.78 -13.27
C SER A 6 0.17 2.97 -13.29
N GLN A 7 1.31 3.62 -13.45
CA GLN A 7 2.62 2.98 -13.40
C GLN A 7 2.93 2.44 -12.00
N LEU A 8 2.53 3.15 -10.93
CA LEU A 8 2.66 2.68 -9.56
C LEU A 8 1.81 1.44 -9.31
N VAL A 9 0.55 1.43 -9.78
CA VAL A 9 -0.35 0.28 -9.67
C VAL A 9 0.23 -0.92 -10.41
N ASP A 10 0.74 -0.72 -11.62
CA ASP A 10 1.34 -1.78 -12.43
C ASP A 10 2.62 -2.33 -11.77
N TYR A 11 3.46 -1.46 -11.20
CA TYR A 11 4.63 -1.85 -10.43
C TYR A 11 4.25 -2.71 -9.22
N VAL A 12 3.31 -2.26 -8.39
CA VAL A 12 2.86 -3.01 -7.21
C VAL A 12 2.22 -4.35 -7.61
N LYS A 13 1.47 -4.40 -8.72
CA LYS A 13 0.93 -5.65 -9.27
C LYS A 13 2.06 -6.60 -9.72
N SER A 14 3.11 -6.08 -10.38
CA SER A 14 4.24 -6.87 -10.86
C SER A 14 5.09 -7.49 -9.75
N THR A 15 5.24 -6.79 -8.62
CA THR A 15 6.00 -7.29 -7.46
C THR A 15 5.33 -8.47 -6.74
N LYS A 16 4.08 -8.81 -7.06
CA LYS A 16 3.31 -9.95 -6.49
C LYS A 16 3.26 -9.98 -4.96
N VAL A 17 3.47 -8.84 -4.32
CA VAL A 17 3.49 -8.72 -2.86
C VAL A 17 2.15 -9.09 -2.25
N PHE A 18 1.06 -8.71 -2.91
CA PHE A 18 -0.27 -9.16 -2.54
C PHE A 18 -0.65 -10.45 -3.27
N ARG A 19 -0.14 -11.59 -2.79
CA ARG A 19 -0.54 -12.92 -3.31
C ARG A 19 -2.05 -13.21 -3.22
N ARG A 20 -2.76 -12.61 -2.26
CA ARG A 20 -4.21 -12.76 -2.09
C ARG A 20 -4.94 -11.49 -2.55
N ASN A 21 -5.55 -11.55 -3.72
CA ASN A 21 -6.39 -10.48 -4.27
C ASN A 21 -7.87 -10.65 -3.93
N ARG A 22 -8.18 -10.93 -2.66
CA ARG A 22 -9.58 -10.84 -2.19
C ARG A 22 -10.11 -9.40 -2.16
N LYS A 23 -9.20 -8.43 -2.04
CA LYS A 23 -9.45 -6.99 -2.00
C LYS A 23 -8.64 -6.35 -3.12
N ASP A 24 -9.17 -5.30 -3.74
CA ASP A 24 -8.51 -4.63 -4.86
C ASP A 24 -7.13 -4.09 -4.45
N VAL A 25 -6.15 -4.22 -5.35
CA VAL A 25 -4.80 -3.69 -5.15
C VAL A 25 -4.83 -2.17 -5.07
N GLU A 26 -5.73 -1.51 -5.79
CA GLU A 26 -5.87 -0.05 -5.77
C GLU A 26 -6.27 0.45 -4.37
N LEU A 27 -7.20 -0.24 -3.69
CA LEU A 27 -7.57 0.07 -2.31
C LEU A 27 -6.41 -0.15 -1.32
N LYS A 28 -5.57 -1.15 -1.55
CA LYS A 28 -4.37 -1.39 -0.72
C LYS A 28 -3.33 -0.29 -0.89
N ILE A 29 -3.17 0.20 -2.12
CA ILE A 29 -2.28 1.34 -2.43
C ILE A 29 -2.85 2.61 -1.80
N LEU A 30 -4.15 2.86 -1.95
CA LEU A 30 -4.83 3.98 -1.34
C LEU A 30 -4.68 3.98 0.19
N ALA A 31 -4.82 2.81 0.84
CA ALA A 31 -4.57 2.66 2.27
C ALA A 31 -3.18 3.14 2.70
N ALA A 32 -2.16 2.78 1.92
CA ALA A 32 -0.78 3.18 2.19
C ALA A 32 -0.54 4.67 1.96
N LEU A 33 -1.12 5.23 0.91
CA LEU A 33 -1.05 6.67 0.64
C LEU A 33 -1.71 7.47 1.77
N LEU A 34 -2.91 7.07 2.19
CA LEU A 34 -3.63 7.72 3.29
C LEU A 34 -2.82 7.69 4.59
N TYR A 35 -2.24 6.53 4.93
CA TYR A 35 -1.35 6.43 6.09
C TYR A 35 -0.09 7.28 5.95
N PHE A 36 0.53 7.31 4.76
CA PHE A 36 1.69 8.16 4.48
C PHE A 36 1.38 9.66 4.64
N PHE A 37 0.17 10.09 4.27
CA PHE A 37 -0.31 11.46 4.51
C PHE A 37 -0.67 11.76 5.98
N GLY A 38 -0.46 10.81 6.89
CA GLY A 38 -0.64 11.01 8.34
C GLY A 38 -2.01 10.61 8.87
N LEU A 39 -2.84 9.92 8.09
CA LEU A 39 -4.09 9.36 8.62
C LEU A 39 -3.81 8.16 9.53
N SER A 40 -4.53 8.10 10.64
CA SER A 40 -4.47 6.94 11.54
C SER A 40 -5.09 5.71 10.89
N LEU A 41 -4.64 4.52 11.28
CA LEU A 41 -5.15 3.24 10.77
C LEU A 41 -6.68 3.13 10.86
N ARG A 42 -7.28 3.66 11.94
CA ARG A 42 -8.73 3.67 12.14
C ARG A 42 -9.43 4.54 11.09
N LYS A 43 -9.00 5.79 10.95
CA LYS A 43 -9.55 6.73 9.95
C LYS A 43 -9.39 6.20 8.53
N THR A 44 -8.24 5.60 8.23
CA THR A 44 -7.99 4.94 6.93
C THR A 44 -8.96 3.77 6.71
N SER A 45 -9.19 2.93 7.73
CA SER A 45 -10.16 1.84 7.67
C SER A 45 -11.58 2.33 7.44
N ASP A 46 -12.00 3.37 8.17
CA ASP A 46 -13.34 3.95 8.07
C ASP A 46 -13.57 4.53 6.67
N PHE A 47 -12.56 5.23 6.13
CA PHE A 47 -12.62 5.79 4.78
C PHE A 47 -12.65 4.70 3.70
N LEU A 48 -11.82 3.67 3.82
CA LEU A 48 -11.80 2.56 2.85
C LEU A 48 -13.08 1.73 2.89
N SER A 49 -13.71 1.63 4.07
CA SER A 49 -15.00 0.96 4.26
C SER A 49 -16.14 1.59 3.46
N LEU A 50 -15.98 2.84 2.98
CA LEU A 50 -16.92 3.47 2.04
C LEU A 50 -16.92 2.80 0.66
N PHE A 51 -15.81 2.18 0.26
CA PHE A 51 -15.67 1.48 -1.02
C PHE A 51 -15.86 -0.02 -0.86
N GLU A 52 -15.25 -0.60 0.16
CA GLU A 52 -15.34 -2.02 0.46
C GLU A 52 -15.10 -2.25 1.95
N GLU A 53 -15.90 -3.12 2.58
CA GLU A 53 -15.74 -3.42 4.01
C GLU A 53 -14.31 -3.95 4.28
N ILE A 54 -13.52 -3.12 4.96
CA ILE A 54 -12.11 -3.34 5.26
C ILE A 54 -11.90 -3.05 6.74
N SER A 55 -11.43 -4.06 7.47
CA SER A 55 -11.08 -3.92 8.88
C SER A 55 -9.74 -3.20 9.07
N HIS A 56 -9.57 -2.57 10.23
CA HIS A 56 -8.33 -1.87 10.57
C HIS A 56 -7.11 -2.81 10.61
N GLU A 57 -7.30 -4.08 11.00
CA GLU A 57 -6.24 -5.10 10.93
C GLU A 57 -5.85 -5.43 9.48
N SER A 58 -6.81 -5.41 8.55
CA SER A 58 -6.50 -5.60 7.13
C SER A 58 -5.63 -4.44 6.61
N VAL A 59 -5.97 -3.20 6.98
CA VAL A 59 -5.17 -2.01 6.65
C VAL A 59 -3.74 -2.14 7.20
N ARG A 60 -3.61 -2.57 8.46
CA ARG A 60 -2.30 -2.81 9.08
C ARG A 60 -1.47 -3.84 8.33
N ILE A 61 -2.08 -4.95 7.89
CA ILE A 61 -1.40 -5.97 7.08
C ILE A 61 -0.96 -5.38 5.74
N PHE A 62 -1.79 -4.57 5.08
CA PHE A 62 -1.43 -3.94 3.80
C PHE A 62 -0.20 -3.06 3.95
N LEU A 63 -0.14 -2.25 5.01
CA LEU A 63 0.99 -1.37 5.30
C LEU A 63 2.27 -2.13 5.59
N LEU A 64 2.23 -3.15 6.45
CA LEU A 64 3.40 -3.99 6.74
C LEU A 64 3.93 -4.64 5.46
N LYS A 65 3.03 -5.08 4.58
CA LYS A 65 3.40 -5.66 3.29
C LYS A 65 4.07 -4.63 2.37
N MET A 66 3.54 -3.41 2.32
CA MET A 66 4.12 -2.31 1.55
C MET A 66 5.47 -1.86 2.11
N GLN A 67 5.64 -1.84 3.43
CA GLN A 67 6.94 -1.57 4.05
C GLN A 67 7.98 -2.62 3.69
N SER A 68 7.58 -3.89 3.53
CA SER A 68 8.51 -4.93 3.06
C SER A 68 9.01 -4.72 1.63
N LEU A 69 8.32 -3.92 0.80
CA LEU A 69 8.82 -3.45 -0.49
C LEU A 69 9.78 -2.28 -0.37
N ALA A 70 9.56 -1.40 0.61
CA ALA A 70 10.41 -0.25 0.88
C ALA A 70 11.70 -0.63 1.63
N PHE A 71 11.69 -1.72 2.41
CA PHE A 71 12.85 -2.17 3.19
C PHE A 71 14.08 -2.54 2.32
N PRO A 72 13.96 -3.32 1.22
CA PRO A 72 15.08 -3.53 0.30
C PRO A 72 15.52 -2.24 -0.40
N PHE A 73 14.60 -1.29 -0.64
CA PHE A 73 14.93 0.01 -1.19
C PHE A 73 15.73 0.88 -0.20
N ALA A 74 15.36 0.87 1.08
CA ALA A 74 16.03 1.59 2.17
C ALA A 74 17.44 1.05 2.48
N LEU A 75 17.62 -0.28 2.41
CA LEU A 75 18.94 -0.91 2.51
C LEU A 75 19.87 -0.50 1.36
N HIS A 76 19.34 -0.38 0.15
CA HIS A 76 20.12 0.03 -1.03
C HIS A 76 20.54 1.51 -0.98
N THR A 77 19.77 2.38 -0.30
CA THR A 77 20.14 3.78 -0.05
C THR A 77 21.15 3.98 1.08
N LEU A 78 21.29 3.01 1.99
CA LEU A 78 22.26 3.06 3.11
C LEU A 78 23.63 2.44 2.76
N GLN A 79 23.81 1.88 1.57
CA GLN A 79 25.10 1.38 1.09
C GLN A 79 25.88 2.40 0.24
N PHE A 80 25.37 3.63 0.11
CA PHE A 80 25.98 4.72 -0.66
C PHE A 80 26.33 5.96 0.19
N GLU A 81 26.33 5.84 1.52
CA GLU A 81 26.90 6.83 2.44
C GLU A 81 28.20 6.28 3.03
#